data_AF-A0A7C1WKC6-F1
#
_entry.id   AF-A0A7C1WKC6-F1
#
_cell.length_a   1.000
_cell.length_b   1.000
_cell.length_c   1.000
_cell.angle_alpha   90.00
_cell.angle_beta   90.00
_cell.angle_gamma   90.00
#
_symmetry.space_group_name_H-M   'P 1'
#
loop_
_entity.id
_entity.type
_entity.pdbx_description
1 polymer ?
#
loop_
_entity_poly.entity_id
_entity_poly.type
_entity_poly.pdbx_seq_one_letter_code
_entity_poly.pdbx_strand_id
1 'polypeptide(L)'
;MENLTLKDYLEAAILSNMSESGSDEIWLPYEFEWHEEEETFNDILGENNNLVGEDKIEDALFSLEKEGLVQGIHDPNAQSRWVITDNGIIFVSQQIESHDSLSAKFSRLGNPWMREVLRNLNVNDLSKAKDTKPVDGAQSFDPVDDGINSNDIEIPTEPDGAEQYTNVNLVPASDRVVQLNHNSPEYKEAVNAVDAVIKDVIGDNEFGNEFPEEREAVINTLKAGRKLLDAENVRPIALDHTLLPVLQYIADNFAKGAIAALGAVAVAAVMVLLQ
;
A
#
# COMPACT_ATOMS: atom_id res chain seq x y z
N MET A 1 -2.04 9.06 -23.83
CA MET A 1 -1.93 7.99 -22.83
C MET A 1 -0.68 7.23 -23.21
N GLU A 2 0.30 7.21 -22.32
CA GLU A 2 1.48 6.37 -22.51
C GLU A 2 1.04 4.90 -22.48
N ASN A 3 1.60 4.09 -23.36
CA ASN A 3 1.31 2.66 -23.40
C ASN A 3 2.13 2.01 -22.27
N LEU A 4 1.48 1.77 -21.14
CA LEU A 4 2.09 1.05 -20.03
C LEU A 4 2.33 -0.41 -20.40
N THR A 5 3.52 -0.89 -20.05
CA THR A 5 4.01 -2.24 -20.28
C THR A 5 3.69 -3.14 -19.09
N LEU A 6 3.76 -4.47 -19.26
CA LEU A 6 3.62 -5.43 -18.16
C LEU A 6 4.57 -5.12 -17.00
N LYS A 7 5.80 -4.72 -17.32
CA LYS A 7 6.82 -4.34 -16.36
C LYS A 7 6.37 -3.19 -15.46
N ASP A 8 5.79 -2.14 -16.03
CA ASP A 8 5.32 -0.96 -15.26
C ASP A 8 4.24 -1.34 -14.23
N TYR A 9 3.37 -2.29 -14.57
CA TYR A 9 2.35 -2.81 -13.64
C TYR A 9 2.96 -3.67 -12.53
N LEU A 10 3.96 -4.49 -12.85
CA LEU A 10 4.66 -5.32 -11.87
C LEU A 10 5.46 -4.46 -10.89
N GLU A 11 6.19 -3.46 -11.39
CA GLU A 11 6.94 -2.53 -10.55
C GLU A 11 6.02 -1.78 -9.59
N ALA A 12 4.87 -1.29 -10.08
CA ALA A 12 3.88 -0.61 -9.24
C ALA A 12 3.27 -1.54 -8.18
N ALA A 13 2.98 -2.80 -8.53
CA ALA A 13 2.47 -3.81 -7.60
C ALA A 13 3.50 -4.13 -6.50
N ILE A 14 4.74 -4.44 -6.90
CA ILE A 14 5.85 -4.79 -6.01
C ILE A 14 6.08 -3.66 -5.00
N LEU A 15 6.27 -2.43 -5.48
CA LEU A 15 6.54 -1.30 -4.62
C LEU A 15 5.40 -1.01 -3.64
N SER A 16 4.14 -1.14 -4.11
CA SER A 16 2.99 -0.91 -3.24
C SER A 16 2.92 -1.96 -2.11
N ASN A 17 3.05 -3.25 -2.45
CA ASN A 17 3.06 -4.33 -1.45
C ASN A 17 4.21 -4.20 -0.45
N MET A 18 5.43 -3.90 -0.92
CA MET A 18 6.57 -3.70 -0.03
C MET A 18 6.39 -2.46 0.87
N SER A 19 5.76 -1.39 0.35
CA SER A 19 5.51 -0.16 1.14
C SER A 19 4.50 -0.35 2.26
N GLU A 20 3.48 -1.20 2.05
CA GLU A 20 2.46 -1.50 3.07
C GLU A 20 3.06 -2.31 4.23
N SER A 21 4.06 -3.11 3.93
CA SER A 21 4.71 -4.03 4.88
C SER A 21 5.85 -3.37 5.67
N GLY A 22 6.36 -2.24 5.17
CA GLY A 22 7.41 -1.45 5.80
C GLY A 22 8.83 -1.84 5.38
N SER A 23 9.82 -0.99 5.70
CA SER A 23 11.23 -1.12 5.29
C SER A 23 11.97 -2.33 5.88
N ASP A 24 11.38 -3.00 6.86
CA ASP A 24 12.06 -4.06 7.62
C ASP A 24 11.75 -5.46 7.06
N GLU A 25 10.81 -5.56 6.12
CA GLU A 25 10.41 -6.84 5.53
C GLU A 25 11.30 -7.19 4.33
N ILE A 26 11.78 -8.44 4.34
CA ILE A 26 12.65 -8.99 3.32
C ILE A 26 11.82 -9.86 2.41
N TRP A 27 11.77 -9.52 1.14
CA TRP A 27 10.94 -10.20 0.14
C TRP A 27 11.76 -11.13 -0.73
N LEU A 28 11.24 -12.33 -0.94
CA LEU A 28 11.66 -13.25 -1.98
C LEU A 28 10.76 -13.09 -3.22
N PRO A 29 11.23 -13.43 -4.44
CA PRO A 29 10.43 -13.26 -5.66
C PRO A 29 9.11 -14.03 -5.62
N TYR A 30 9.10 -15.18 -4.97
CA TYR A 30 7.93 -16.02 -4.78
C TYR A 30 7.07 -15.62 -3.58
N GLU A 31 7.54 -14.73 -2.70
CA GLU A 31 6.73 -14.20 -1.58
C GLU A 31 5.78 -13.10 -2.03
N PHE A 32 5.89 -12.62 -3.28
CA PHE A 32 4.85 -11.82 -3.93
C PHE A 32 3.62 -12.71 -4.29
N GLU A 33 3.12 -13.45 -3.30
CA GLU A 33 1.85 -14.16 -3.34
C GLU A 33 0.72 -13.20 -2.92
N TRP A 34 -0.33 -13.16 -3.72
CA TRP A 34 -1.42 -12.19 -3.59
C TRP A 34 -2.42 -12.71 -2.55
N HIS A 35 -2.17 -12.38 -1.28
CA HIS A 35 -2.74 -12.99 -0.06
C HIS A 35 -4.25 -12.80 0.24
N GLU A 36 -5.13 -12.66 -0.75
CA GLU A 36 -6.56 -12.60 -0.41
C GLU A 36 -7.29 -13.95 -0.39
N GLU A 37 -6.86 -14.99 -1.13
CA GLU A 37 -7.66 -16.23 -1.20
C GLU A 37 -6.85 -17.51 -1.54
N GLU A 38 -5.74 -17.86 -0.87
CA GLU A 38 -4.99 -19.13 -1.12
C GLU A 38 -4.67 -19.45 -2.61
N GLU A 39 -4.79 -18.47 -3.51
CA GLU A 39 -4.62 -18.59 -4.94
C GLU A 39 -3.30 -17.95 -5.32
N THR A 40 -2.40 -18.76 -5.83
CA THR A 40 -1.13 -18.28 -6.38
C THR A 40 -1.39 -17.47 -7.65
N PHE A 41 -0.40 -16.69 -8.08
CA PHE A 41 -0.45 -15.98 -9.35
C PHE A 41 -0.80 -16.90 -10.55
N ASN A 42 -0.42 -18.18 -10.44
CA ASN A 42 -0.72 -19.22 -11.43
C ASN A 42 -2.21 -19.59 -11.50
N ASP A 43 -2.94 -19.50 -10.38
CA ASP A 43 -4.37 -19.80 -10.33
C ASP A 43 -5.19 -18.70 -11.02
N ILE A 44 -4.75 -17.43 -10.87
CA ILE A 44 -5.41 -16.24 -11.41
C ILE A 44 -5.32 -16.17 -12.94
N LEU A 45 -4.20 -16.61 -13.53
CA LEU A 45 -3.99 -16.58 -14.97
C LEU A 45 -4.49 -17.84 -15.70
N GLY A 46 -4.90 -18.86 -14.94
CA GLY A 46 -5.26 -20.19 -15.41
C GLY A 46 -4.04 -21.03 -15.78
N GLU A 47 -4.17 -22.35 -15.65
CA GLU A 47 -3.11 -23.37 -15.82
C GLU A 47 -2.28 -23.29 -17.14
N ASN A 48 -2.67 -22.46 -18.10
CA ASN A 48 -2.01 -22.32 -19.40
C ASN A 48 -1.19 -21.02 -19.59
N ASN A 49 -1.16 -20.10 -18.61
CA ASN A 49 -0.55 -18.79 -18.80
C ASN A 49 0.45 -18.43 -17.70
N ASN A 50 1.67 -18.95 -17.83
CA ASN A 50 2.85 -18.56 -17.04
C ASN A 50 3.39 -17.18 -17.49
N LEU A 51 2.53 -16.14 -17.52
CA LEU A 51 2.85 -14.84 -18.12
C LEU A 51 3.68 -13.93 -17.22
N VAL A 52 3.54 -14.07 -15.90
CA VAL A 52 4.45 -13.47 -14.94
C VAL A 52 5.12 -14.63 -14.22
N GLY A 53 6.06 -15.24 -14.93
CA GLY A 53 6.98 -16.17 -14.30
C GLY A 53 7.84 -15.43 -13.28
N GLU A 54 8.48 -16.20 -12.41
CA GLU A 54 9.49 -15.71 -11.45
C GLU A 54 10.54 -14.83 -12.16
N ASP A 55 10.90 -15.16 -13.41
CA ASP A 55 11.81 -14.39 -14.25
C ASP A 55 11.33 -12.94 -14.50
N LYS A 56 10.04 -12.72 -14.68
CA LYS A 56 9.46 -11.39 -14.93
C LYS A 56 9.40 -10.56 -13.65
N ILE A 57 9.20 -11.21 -12.51
CA ILE A 57 9.25 -10.56 -11.19
C ILE A 57 10.70 -10.17 -10.87
N GLU A 58 11.65 -11.07 -11.08
CA GLU A 58 13.08 -10.78 -10.93
C GLU A 58 13.52 -9.65 -11.86
N ASP A 59 13.14 -9.68 -13.14
CA ASP A 59 13.42 -8.61 -14.11
C ASP A 59 12.92 -7.24 -13.60
N ALA A 60 11.73 -7.19 -12.98
CA ALA A 60 11.16 -5.99 -12.39
C ALA A 60 11.92 -5.56 -11.13
N LEU A 61 12.27 -6.49 -10.24
CA LEU A 61 13.04 -6.20 -9.02
C LEU A 61 14.44 -5.65 -9.34
N PHE A 62 15.14 -6.22 -10.32
CA PHE A 62 16.43 -5.70 -10.78
C PHE A 62 16.31 -4.30 -11.40
N SER A 63 15.21 -4.02 -12.08
CA SER A 63 14.93 -2.68 -12.60
C SER A 63 14.75 -1.68 -11.47
N LEU A 64 13.90 -1.99 -10.49
CA LEU A 64 13.69 -1.17 -9.31
C LEU A 64 14.98 -0.96 -8.49
N GLU A 65 15.83 -1.98 -8.43
CA GLU A 65 17.13 -1.90 -7.76
C GLU A 65 18.07 -0.94 -8.49
N LYS A 66 18.11 -1.02 -9.83
CA LYS A 66 18.87 -0.08 -10.67
C LYS A 66 18.39 1.37 -10.50
N GLU A 67 17.10 1.56 -10.22
CA GLU A 67 16.50 2.86 -9.91
C GLU A 67 16.71 3.31 -8.46
N GLY A 68 17.24 2.44 -7.60
CA GLY A 68 17.48 2.71 -6.19
C GLY A 68 16.21 2.72 -5.33
N LEU A 69 15.11 2.16 -5.83
CA LEU A 69 13.82 2.07 -5.13
C LEU A 69 13.73 0.83 -4.24
N VAL A 70 14.47 -0.23 -4.59
CA VAL A 70 14.67 -1.41 -3.74
C VAL A 70 16.17 -1.71 -3.65
N GLN A 71 16.56 -2.52 -2.67
CA GLN A 71 17.91 -3.00 -2.49
C GLN A 71 17.91 -4.53 -2.53
N GLY A 72 18.71 -5.10 -3.44
CA GLY A 72 18.94 -6.53 -3.52
C GLY A 72 19.97 -7.00 -2.49
N ILE A 73 19.67 -8.10 -1.82
CA ILE A 73 20.57 -8.88 -0.97
C ILE A 73 20.85 -10.18 -1.73
N HIS A 74 21.91 -10.17 -2.53
CA HIS A 74 22.30 -11.30 -3.36
C HIS A 74 23.33 -12.18 -2.63
N ASP A 75 22.93 -13.39 -2.25
CA ASP A 75 23.84 -14.41 -1.74
C ASP A 75 24.06 -15.47 -2.84
N PRO A 76 25.31 -15.76 -3.25
CA PRO A 76 25.56 -16.77 -4.29
C PRO A 76 25.13 -18.20 -3.91
N ASN A 77 24.85 -18.46 -2.64
CA ASN A 77 24.40 -19.76 -2.14
C ASN A 77 22.94 -19.77 -1.67
N ALA A 78 22.23 -18.64 -1.75
CA ALA A 78 20.82 -18.54 -1.39
C ALA A 78 20.02 -17.80 -2.47
N GLN A 79 18.71 -17.79 -2.33
CA GLN A 79 17.86 -16.97 -3.19
C GLN A 79 18.10 -15.50 -2.90
N SER A 80 18.13 -14.69 -3.95
CA SER A 80 18.15 -13.23 -3.86
C SER A 80 16.95 -12.77 -3.05
N ARG A 81 17.14 -11.70 -2.27
CA ARG A 81 16.09 -11.07 -1.48
C ARG A 81 16.08 -9.58 -1.73
N TRP A 82 14.95 -8.92 -1.52
CA TRP A 82 14.82 -7.50 -1.77
C TRP A 82 14.16 -6.80 -0.59
N VAL A 83 14.59 -5.57 -0.33
CA VAL A 83 14.04 -4.68 0.70
C VAL A 83 13.75 -3.34 0.04
N ILE A 84 12.62 -2.71 0.38
CA ILE A 84 12.28 -1.38 -0.14
C ILE A 84 13.19 -0.33 0.50
N THR A 85 13.74 0.59 -0.29
CA THR A 85 14.57 1.68 0.25
C THR A 85 13.68 2.84 0.72
N ASP A 86 14.25 3.77 1.49
CA ASP A 86 13.58 5.03 1.82
C ASP A 86 13.12 5.80 0.55
N ASN A 87 13.92 5.75 -0.51
CA ASN A 87 13.58 6.35 -1.79
C ASN A 87 12.38 5.65 -2.44
N GLY A 88 12.29 4.32 -2.34
CA GLY A 88 11.13 3.54 -2.78
C GLY A 88 9.85 3.94 -2.04
N ILE A 89 9.93 4.08 -0.72
CA ILE A 89 8.78 4.50 0.11
C ILE A 89 8.32 5.92 -0.26
N ILE A 90 9.26 6.85 -0.40
CA ILE A 90 8.97 8.23 -0.82
C ILE A 90 8.35 8.25 -2.22
N PHE A 91 8.90 7.47 -3.16
CA PHE A 91 8.38 7.35 -4.51
C PHE A 91 6.94 6.86 -4.52
N VAL A 92 6.62 5.77 -3.81
CA VAL A 92 5.25 5.25 -3.71
C VAL A 92 4.31 6.29 -3.10
N SER A 93 4.73 6.96 -2.04
CA SER A 93 3.93 8.00 -1.37
C SER A 93 3.56 9.14 -2.34
N GLN A 94 4.53 9.60 -3.15
CA GLN A 94 4.29 10.62 -4.18
C GLN A 94 3.36 10.11 -5.28
N GLN A 95 3.49 8.84 -5.69
CA GLN A 95 2.61 8.25 -6.68
C GLN A 95 1.17 8.13 -6.15
N ILE A 96 0.97 7.76 -4.88
CA ILE A 96 -0.36 7.63 -4.27
C ILE A 96 -1.11 8.98 -4.27
N GLU A 97 -0.41 10.09 -4.06
CA GLU A 97 -1.02 11.44 -4.15
C GLU A 97 -1.53 11.78 -5.57
N SER A 98 -0.88 11.22 -6.60
CA SER A 98 -1.31 11.35 -7.99
C SER A 98 -2.44 10.38 -8.30
N HIS A 99 -3.68 10.89 -8.38
CA HIS A 99 -4.91 10.11 -8.57
C HIS A 99 -4.90 9.16 -9.79
N ASP A 100 -4.05 9.43 -10.77
CA ASP A 100 -3.96 8.66 -12.02
C ASP A 100 -2.78 7.67 -12.07
N SER A 101 -1.89 7.65 -11.07
CA SER A 101 -0.75 6.74 -11.05
C SER A 101 -1.19 5.28 -10.88
N LEU A 102 -0.29 4.36 -11.25
CA LEU A 102 -0.51 2.92 -11.04
C LEU A 102 -0.55 2.58 -9.55
N SER A 103 0.37 3.13 -8.74
CA SER A 103 0.40 2.89 -7.29
C SER A 103 -0.86 3.42 -6.59
N ALA A 104 -1.39 4.59 -7.00
CA ALA A 104 -2.64 5.12 -6.44
C ALA A 104 -3.84 4.24 -6.81
N LYS A 105 -3.93 3.79 -8.07
CA LYS A 105 -4.99 2.87 -8.51
C LYS A 105 -4.89 1.54 -7.79
N PHE A 106 -3.68 1.04 -7.62
CA PHE A 106 -3.40 -0.20 -6.92
C PHE A 106 -3.78 -0.11 -5.44
N SER A 107 -3.26 0.88 -4.71
CA SER A 107 -3.58 1.07 -3.29
C SER A 107 -5.08 1.27 -3.05
N ARG A 108 -5.80 1.95 -3.96
CA ARG A 108 -7.25 2.17 -3.82
C ARG A 108 -8.10 0.96 -4.20
N LEU A 109 -7.75 0.26 -5.28
CA LEU A 109 -8.60 -0.78 -5.88
C LEU A 109 -8.13 -2.20 -5.56
N GLY A 110 -6.96 -2.31 -4.96
CA GLY A 110 -6.33 -3.54 -4.51
C GLY A 110 -6.02 -4.55 -5.61
N ASN A 111 -5.84 -5.77 -5.15
CA ASN A 111 -5.53 -6.94 -5.94
C ASN A 111 -6.54 -7.22 -7.06
N PRO A 112 -7.87 -7.10 -6.86
CA PRO A 112 -8.86 -7.41 -7.91
C PRO A 112 -8.68 -6.57 -9.18
N TRP A 113 -8.31 -5.29 -9.04
CA TRP A 113 -8.07 -4.42 -10.18
C TRP A 113 -6.81 -4.80 -10.95
N MET A 114 -5.70 -5.07 -10.25
CA MET A 114 -4.46 -5.51 -10.90
C MET A 114 -4.66 -6.81 -11.67
N ARG A 115 -5.41 -7.77 -11.09
CA ARG A 115 -5.78 -9.03 -11.76
C ARG A 115 -6.49 -8.76 -13.09
N GLU A 116 -7.46 -7.85 -13.10
CA GLU A 116 -8.23 -7.52 -14.32
C GLU A 116 -7.37 -6.79 -15.36
N VAL A 117 -6.46 -5.92 -14.93
CA VAL A 117 -5.52 -5.26 -15.84
C VAL A 117 -4.57 -6.25 -16.50
N LEU A 118 -3.95 -7.13 -15.72
CA LEU A 118 -3.02 -8.15 -16.23
C LEU A 118 -3.72 -9.13 -17.19
N ARG A 119 -4.96 -9.50 -16.88
CA ARG A 119 -5.80 -10.31 -17.78
C ARG A 119 -6.07 -9.60 -19.12
N ASN A 120 -6.31 -8.29 -19.11
CA ASN A 120 -6.61 -7.53 -20.32
C ASN A 120 -5.36 -7.21 -21.17
N LEU A 121 -4.18 -7.07 -20.56
CA LEU A 121 -2.91 -7.01 -21.30
C LEU A 121 -2.69 -8.30 -22.11
N ASN A 122 -3.00 -9.44 -21.50
CA ASN A 122 -2.89 -10.76 -22.13
C ASN A 122 -3.76 -10.92 -23.39
N VAL A 123 -5.03 -10.47 -23.34
CA VAL A 123 -5.95 -10.59 -24.49
C VAL A 123 -5.45 -9.77 -25.70
N ASN A 124 -4.81 -8.63 -25.44
CA ASN A 124 -4.31 -7.75 -26.48
C ASN A 124 -2.98 -8.21 -27.10
N ASP A 125 -2.15 -8.96 -26.38
CA ASP A 125 -0.92 -9.54 -26.94
C ASP A 125 -1.16 -10.92 -27.59
N LEU A 126 -2.08 -11.75 -27.05
CA LEU A 126 -2.48 -13.00 -27.70
C LEU A 126 -3.23 -12.79 -29.03
N SER A 127 -3.99 -11.71 -29.16
CA SER A 127 -4.65 -11.35 -30.42
C SER A 127 -3.66 -10.90 -31.49
N LYS A 128 -2.58 -10.18 -31.10
CA LYS A 128 -1.48 -9.84 -32.02
C LYS A 128 -0.64 -11.05 -32.41
N ALA A 129 -0.41 -11.99 -31.49
CA ALA A 129 0.36 -13.22 -31.75
C ALA A 129 -0.34 -14.20 -32.71
N LYS A 130 -1.68 -14.19 -32.78
CA LYS A 130 -2.44 -15.05 -33.72
C LYS A 130 -2.45 -14.56 -35.17
N ASP A 131 -2.18 -13.28 -35.40
CA ASP A 131 -2.13 -12.69 -36.75
C ASP A 131 -0.74 -12.69 -37.37
N THR A 132 0.30 -13.06 -36.63
CA THR A 132 1.64 -13.29 -37.19
C THR A 132 1.73 -14.70 -37.76
N LYS A 133 1.68 -14.81 -39.10
CA LYS A 133 2.06 -16.05 -39.81
C LYS A 133 3.46 -16.50 -39.38
N PRO A 134 3.76 -17.82 -39.37
CA PRO A 134 5.10 -18.31 -39.08
C PRO A 134 6.09 -17.64 -40.04
N VAL A 135 7.08 -16.94 -39.50
CA VAL A 135 8.18 -16.40 -40.28
C VAL A 135 9.14 -17.56 -40.55
N ASP A 136 9.04 -18.15 -41.74
CA ASP A 136 10.03 -19.09 -42.26
C ASP A 136 11.34 -18.34 -42.48
N GLY A 137 12.22 -18.34 -41.47
CA GLY A 137 13.51 -17.67 -41.56
C GLY A 137 14.19 -17.41 -40.22
N ALA A 138 14.39 -18.44 -39.39
CA ALA A 138 15.33 -18.33 -38.29
C ALA A 138 16.77 -18.32 -38.85
N GLN A 139 17.34 -17.12 -39.01
CA GLN A 139 18.79 -16.97 -39.19
C GLN A 139 19.47 -17.09 -37.82
N SER A 140 20.52 -17.89 -37.77
CA SER A 140 21.44 -18.01 -36.63
C SER A 140 22.08 -16.64 -36.36
N PHE A 141 21.93 -16.16 -35.13
CA PHE A 141 22.70 -15.02 -34.63
C PHE A 141 24.09 -15.50 -34.23
N ASP A 142 25.12 -14.95 -34.88
CA ASP A 142 26.49 -15.05 -34.40
C ASP A 142 26.67 -14.13 -33.17
N PRO A 143 27.51 -14.53 -32.20
CA PRO A 143 27.73 -13.75 -30.98
C PRO A 143 28.43 -12.43 -31.31
N VAL A 144 27.85 -11.34 -30.83
CA VAL A 144 28.45 -9.99 -30.90
C VAL A 144 29.53 -9.89 -29.82
N ASP A 145 30.77 -9.67 -30.26
CA ASP A 145 31.92 -9.35 -29.43
C ASP A 145 31.93 -7.85 -29.14
N ASP A 146 31.19 -7.45 -28.10
CA ASP A 146 31.18 -6.08 -27.59
C ASP A 146 32.46 -5.88 -26.78
N GLY A 147 33.53 -5.44 -27.45
CA GLY A 147 34.86 -5.17 -26.88
C GLY A 147 34.92 -4.03 -25.84
N ILE A 148 34.08 -4.09 -24.80
CA ILE A 148 34.11 -3.19 -23.66
C ILE A 148 35.27 -3.63 -22.75
N ASN A 149 36.36 -2.89 -22.85
CA ASN A 149 37.52 -3.03 -21.98
C ASN A 149 37.15 -2.57 -20.56
N SER A 150 37.15 -3.49 -19.60
CA SER A 150 36.78 -3.24 -18.19
C SER A 150 37.66 -2.22 -17.46
N ASN A 151 38.70 -1.69 -18.10
CA ASN A 151 39.66 -0.78 -17.50
C ASN A 151 39.33 0.71 -17.66
N ASP A 152 38.27 1.08 -18.39
CA ASP A 152 37.92 2.49 -18.68
C ASP A 152 36.81 3.05 -17.77
N ILE A 153 36.46 2.36 -16.68
CA ILE A 153 35.51 2.89 -15.68
C ILE A 153 36.31 3.68 -14.63
N GLU A 154 36.49 4.97 -14.88
CA GLU A 154 36.95 5.91 -13.85
C GLU A 154 35.87 6.06 -12.78
N ILE A 155 36.07 5.40 -11.63
CA ILE A 155 35.22 5.58 -10.44
C ILE A 155 35.46 7.01 -9.93
N PRO A 156 34.42 7.87 -9.87
CA PRO A 156 34.56 9.22 -9.35
C PRO A 156 35.06 9.18 -7.91
N THR A 157 36.25 9.73 -7.67
CA THR A 157 36.80 9.92 -6.32
C THR A 157 35.89 10.85 -5.52
N GLU A 158 35.52 10.35 -4.34
CA GLU A 158 34.59 10.93 -3.36
C GLU A 158 34.75 12.45 -3.15
N PRO A 159 33.65 13.21 -3.04
CA PRO A 159 33.71 14.57 -2.53
C PRO A 159 34.00 14.54 -1.02
N ASP A 160 35.17 15.08 -0.66
CA ASP A 160 35.61 15.37 0.70
C ASP A 160 34.68 16.42 1.35
N GLY A 161 33.64 15.95 2.01
CA GLY A 161 32.62 16.78 2.64
C GLY A 161 31.76 15.95 3.57
N ALA A 162 32.25 15.73 4.80
CA ALA A 162 31.51 15.08 5.88
C ALA A 162 30.30 15.95 6.31
N GLU A 163 29.23 15.92 5.52
CA GLU A 163 27.92 16.33 6.00
C GLU A 163 27.46 15.29 7.01
N GLN A 164 27.28 15.73 8.26
CA GLN A 164 26.69 14.92 9.30
C GLN A 164 25.27 14.59 8.88
N TYR A 165 25.07 13.38 8.36
CA TYR A 165 23.75 12.78 8.26
C TYR A 165 23.18 12.70 9.68
N THR A 166 22.43 13.72 10.08
CA THR A 166 21.49 13.60 11.17
C THR A 166 20.46 12.61 10.67
N ASN A 167 20.73 11.33 10.94
CA ASN A 167 19.79 10.24 10.78
C ASN A 167 18.61 10.64 11.68
N VAL A 168 17.63 11.33 11.09
CA VAL A 168 16.40 11.71 11.77
C VAL A 168 15.76 10.37 12.04
N ASN A 169 15.93 9.89 13.26
CA ASN A 169 15.48 8.57 13.70
C ASN A 169 13.98 8.50 13.42
N LEU A 170 13.64 7.93 12.25
CA LEU A 170 12.29 7.66 11.76
C LEU A 170 11.76 6.50 12.56
N VAL A 171 11.70 6.65 13.89
CA VAL A 171 10.86 5.79 14.70
C VAL A 171 9.46 5.98 14.14
N PRO A 172 8.85 4.91 13.58
CA PRO A 172 7.55 5.02 12.92
C PRO A 172 6.58 5.70 13.89
N ALA A 173 5.80 6.65 13.36
CA ALA A 173 4.88 7.45 14.17
C ALA A 173 3.92 6.58 15.01
N SER A 174 3.68 5.35 14.53
CA SER A 174 2.91 4.27 15.14
C SER A 174 3.26 3.95 16.59
N ASP A 175 4.54 4.07 16.97
CA ASP A 175 5.00 3.62 18.29
C ASP A 175 5.08 4.74 19.34
N ARG A 176 4.68 5.96 18.97
CA ARG A 176 4.75 7.12 19.85
C ARG A 176 3.57 7.14 20.82
N VAL A 177 3.87 7.41 22.07
CA VAL A 177 2.86 7.75 23.08
C VAL A 177 2.74 9.27 23.10
N VAL A 178 1.54 9.79 22.82
CA VAL A 178 1.25 11.22 22.76
C VAL A 178 0.40 11.59 23.97
N GLN A 179 0.79 12.68 24.65
CA GLN A 179 0.00 13.24 25.74
C GLN A 179 -1.13 14.09 25.15
N LEU A 180 -2.38 13.80 25.54
CA LEU A 180 -3.54 14.57 25.11
C LEU A 180 -3.69 15.82 25.96
N ASN A 181 -3.93 16.97 25.32
CA ASN A 181 -4.25 18.21 26.01
C ASN A 181 -5.77 18.34 26.18
N HIS A 182 -6.32 17.86 27.30
CA HIS A 182 -7.77 17.90 27.60
C HIS A 182 -8.38 19.30 27.63
N ASN A 183 -7.55 20.34 27.69
CA ASN A 183 -8.03 21.73 27.68
C ASN A 183 -8.10 22.33 26.29
N SER A 184 -7.49 21.71 25.30
CA SER A 184 -7.46 22.22 23.93
C SER A 184 -8.87 22.23 23.32
N PRO A 185 -9.18 23.19 22.43
CA PRO A 185 -10.45 23.21 21.73
C PRO A 185 -10.64 21.97 20.84
N GLU A 186 -9.58 21.49 20.18
CA GLU A 186 -9.59 20.31 19.30
C GLU A 186 -9.99 19.05 20.08
N TYR A 187 -9.41 18.86 21.27
CA TYR A 187 -9.78 17.76 22.16
C TYR A 187 -11.27 17.79 22.52
N LYS A 188 -11.76 18.95 22.93
CA LYS A 188 -13.17 19.12 23.34
C LYS A 188 -14.11 18.88 22.16
N GLU A 189 -13.75 19.34 20.98
CA GLU A 189 -14.51 19.11 19.75
C GLU A 189 -14.59 17.62 19.42
N ALA A 190 -13.47 16.90 19.43
CA ALA A 190 -13.43 15.46 19.19
C ALA A 190 -14.28 14.68 20.19
N VAL A 191 -14.13 14.98 21.49
CA VAL A 191 -14.93 14.35 22.56
C VAL A 191 -16.43 14.61 22.37
N ASN A 192 -16.83 15.86 22.13
CA ASN A 192 -18.23 16.22 21.96
C ASN A 192 -18.83 15.56 20.71
N ALA A 193 -18.06 15.46 19.62
CA ALA A 193 -18.51 14.81 18.40
C ALA A 193 -18.73 13.30 18.62
N VAL A 194 -17.79 12.61 19.28
CA VAL A 194 -17.93 11.18 19.62
C VAL A 194 -19.11 10.95 20.57
N ASP A 195 -19.27 11.79 21.59
CA ASP A 195 -20.39 11.69 22.54
C ASP A 195 -21.75 11.92 21.85
N ALA A 196 -21.81 12.81 20.86
CA ALA A 196 -23.00 13.01 20.04
C ALA A 196 -23.35 11.78 19.20
N VAL A 197 -22.35 11.16 18.55
CA VAL A 197 -22.55 9.91 17.80
C VAL A 197 -23.05 8.80 18.73
N ILE A 198 -22.41 8.59 19.89
CA ILE A 198 -22.85 7.57 20.86
C ILE A 198 -24.31 7.79 21.27
N LYS A 199 -24.66 9.04 21.59
CA LYS A 199 -26.01 9.39 22.01
C LYS A 199 -27.05 9.08 20.93
N ASP A 200 -26.75 9.44 19.68
CA ASP A 200 -27.71 9.26 18.58
C ASP A 200 -27.82 7.79 18.16
N VAL A 201 -26.72 7.02 18.15
CA VAL A 201 -26.76 5.56 17.92
C VAL A 201 -27.56 4.84 19.02
N ILE A 202 -27.46 5.30 20.28
CA ILE A 202 -28.33 4.81 21.37
C ILE A 202 -29.78 5.24 21.16
N GLY A 203 -30.04 6.42 20.59
CA GLY A 203 -31.39 6.91 20.31
C GLY A 203 -32.06 6.28 19.08
N ASP A 204 -31.30 5.64 18.21
CA ASP A 204 -31.80 5.10 16.94
C ASP A 204 -32.57 3.79 17.14
N ASN A 205 -33.90 3.89 17.03
CA ASN A 205 -34.79 2.73 17.08
C ASN A 205 -34.77 1.91 15.80
N GLU A 206 -34.51 2.51 14.63
CA GLU A 206 -34.47 1.80 13.35
C GLU A 206 -33.27 0.86 13.35
N PHE A 207 -32.08 1.39 13.66
CA PHE A 207 -30.87 0.58 13.81
C PHE A 207 -31.05 -0.52 14.86
N GLY A 208 -31.66 -0.19 16.01
CA GLY A 208 -31.88 -1.17 17.07
C GLY A 208 -32.91 -2.25 16.76
N ASN A 209 -33.84 -2.01 15.84
CA ASN A 209 -34.82 -3.00 15.42
C ASN A 209 -34.32 -3.88 14.27
N GLU A 210 -33.57 -3.29 13.33
CA GLU A 210 -33.06 -3.99 12.16
C GLU A 210 -31.80 -4.81 12.48
N PHE A 211 -30.88 -4.24 13.27
CA PHE A 211 -29.58 -4.85 13.58
C PHE A 211 -29.22 -4.72 15.08
N PRO A 212 -29.95 -5.39 15.99
CA PRO A 212 -29.79 -5.21 17.44
C PRO A 212 -28.39 -5.56 17.95
N GLU A 213 -27.81 -6.67 17.49
CA GLU A 213 -26.49 -7.14 17.92
C GLU A 213 -25.37 -6.23 17.41
N GLU A 214 -25.47 -5.80 16.15
CA GLU A 214 -24.50 -4.88 15.53
C GLU A 214 -24.53 -3.51 16.20
N ARG A 215 -25.71 -2.99 16.50
CA ARG A 215 -25.85 -1.74 17.26
C ARG A 215 -25.16 -1.81 18.61
N GLU A 216 -25.33 -2.92 19.35
CA GLU A 216 -24.66 -3.09 20.64
C GLU A 216 -23.13 -3.16 20.48
N ALA A 217 -22.64 -3.89 19.47
CA ALA A 217 -21.22 -3.95 19.16
C ALA A 217 -20.65 -2.55 18.82
N VAL A 218 -21.32 -1.79 17.95
CA VAL A 218 -20.95 -0.42 17.60
C VAL A 218 -20.92 0.49 18.83
N ILE A 219 -21.94 0.45 19.68
CA ILE A 219 -21.98 1.25 20.92
C ILE A 219 -20.81 0.90 21.84
N ASN A 220 -20.50 -0.38 22.00
CA ASN A 220 -19.41 -0.83 22.87
C ASN A 220 -18.04 -0.41 22.32
N THR A 221 -17.82 -0.50 21.01
CA THR A 221 -16.60 -0.04 20.35
C THR A 221 -16.44 1.48 20.45
N LEU A 222 -17.50 2.26 20.20
CA LEU A 222 -17.47 3.71 20.38
C LEU A 222 -17.13 4.10 21.82
N LYS A 223 -17.72 3.44 22.82
CA LYS A 223 -17.39 3.68 24.23
C LYS A 223 -15.96 3.31 24.58
N ALA A 224 -15.41 2.24 23.99
CA ALA A 224 -14.02 1.86 24.18
C ALA A 224 -13.08 2.92 23.59
N GLY A 225 -13.32 3.38 22.35
CA GLY A 225 -12.56 4.45 21.73
C GLY A 225 -12.69 5.78 22.49
N ARG A 226 -13.90 6.11 22.98
CA ARG A 226 -14.13 7.28 23.83
C ARG A 226 -13.32 7.22 25.13
N LYS A 227 -13.19 6.04 25.75
CA LYS A 227 -12.36 5.83 26.94
C LYS A 227 -10.86 6.02 26.65
N LEU A 228 -10.39 5.73 25.44
CA LEU A 228 -9.02 6.06 25.04
C LEU A 228 -8.78 7.57 25.02
N LEU A 229 -9.77 8.37 24.59
CA LEU A 229 -9.69 9.83 24.63
C LEU A 229 -9.72 10.39 26.07
N ASP A 230 -10.20 9.65 27.06
CA ASP A 230 -10.13 10.08 28.47
C ASP A 230 -8.73 9.88 29.07
N ALA A 231 -7.86 9.08 28.45
CA ALA A 231 -6.51 8.85 28.94
C ALA A 231 -5.64 10.10 28.78
N GLU A 232 -4.74 10.32 29.74
CA GLU A 232 -3.73 11.41 29.65
C GLU A 232 -2.75 11.16 28.51
N ASN A 233 -2.40 9.89 28.29
CA ASN A 233 -1.44 9.46 27.28
C ASN A 233 -2.08 8.38 26.43
N VAL A 234 -2.04 8.55 25.11
CA VAL A 234 -2.61 7.62 24.15
C VAL A 234 -1.61 7.33 23.04
N ARG A 235 -1.68 6.13 22.46
CA ARG A 235 -0.98 5.81 21.22
C ARG A 235 -1.90 6.18 20.05
N PRO A 236 -1.49 7.02 19.10
CA PRO A 236 -2.30 7.39 17.94
C PRO A 236 -2.88 6.16 17.21
N ILE A 237 -2.06 5.12 17.02
CA ILE A 237 -2.45 3.86 16.39
C ILE A 237 -3.61 3.16 17.13
N ALA A 238 -3.73 3.33 18.44
CA ALA A 238 -4.85 2.75 19.19
C ALA A 238 -6.17 3.44 18.85
N LEU A 239 -6.18 4.76 18.67
CA LEU A 239 -7.37 5.49 18.22
C LEU A 239 -7.70 5.15 16.76
N ASP A 240 -6.67 5.04 15.93
CA ASP A 240 -6.78 4.68 14.52
C ASP A 240 -7.42 3.32 14.31
N HIS A 241 -7.00 2.27 15.03
CA HIS A 241 -7.61 0.93 14.84
C HIS A 241 -8.89 0.68 15.63
N THR A 242 -9.26 1.54 16.60
CA THR A 242 -10.46 1.29 17.43
C THR A 242 -11.60 2.25 17.15
N LEU A 243 -11.33 3.55 17.09
CA LEU A 243 -12.35 4.58 17.04
C LEU A 243 -12.65 5.02 15.60
N LEU A 244 -11.63 5.20 14.77
CA LEU A 244 -11.83 5.67 13.39
C LEU A 244 -12.66 4.70 12.52
N PRO A 245 -12.38 3.38 12.48
CA PRO A 245 -13.13 2.42 11.68
C PRO A 245 -14.62 2.40 12.01
N VAL A 246 -14.98 2.45 13.30
CA VAL A 246 -16.40 2.45 13.70
C VAL A 246 -17.10 3.76 13.36
N LEU A 247 -16.41 4.91 13.48
CA LEU A 247 -16.98 6.21 13.09
C LEU A 247 -17.15 6.29 11.56
N GLN A 248 -16.19 5.77 10.80
CA GLN A 248 -16.25 5.71 9.34
C GLN A 248 -17.37 4.78 8.88
N TYR A 249 -17.48 3.60 9.49
CA TYR A 249 -18.61 2.68 9.28
C TYR A 249 -19.96 3.39 9.49
N ILE A 250 -20.09 4.19 10.56
CA ILE A 250 -21.31 4.96 10.83
C ILE A 250 -21.55 6.04 9.76
N ALA A 251 -20.50 6.73 9.32
CA ALA A 251 -20.60 7.74 8.27
C ALA A 251 -21.09 7.14 6.94
N ASP A 252 -20.58 5.95 6.58
CA ASP A 252 -20.82 5.32 5.28
C ASP A 252 -22.16 4.56 5.23
N ASN A 253 -22.53 3.86 6.31
CA ASN A 253 -23.71 2.98 6.30
C ASN A 253 -25.02 3.70 6.64
N PHE A 254 -24.96 4.88 7.27
CA PHE A 254 -26.16 5.65 7.68
C PHE A 254 -26.44 6.83 6.75
N ALA A 255 -26.03 6.75 5.49
CA ALA A 255 -25.88 7.84 4.51
C ALA A 255 -27.06 8.84 4.33
N LYS A 256 -28.24 8.57 4.89
CA LYS A 256 -29.44 9.41 4.80
C LYS A 256 -29.92 9.98 6.15
N GLY A 257 -29.16 9.80 7.23
CA GLY A 257 -29.54 10.23 8.57
C GLY A 257 -28.61 11.28 9.18
N ALA A 258 -29.10 11.95 10.23
CA ALA A 258 -28.29 12.84 11.06
C ALA A 258 -27.06 12.11 11.66
N ILE A 259 -27.18 10.80 11.90
CA ILE A 259 -26.13 9.93 12.43
C ILE A 259 -24.91 9.87 11.50
N ALA A 260 -25.09 9.73 10.19
CA ALA A 260 -23.96 9.72 9.24
C ALA A 260 -23.21 11.06 9.25
N ALA A 261 -23.94 12.18 9.29
CA ALA A 261 -23.33 13.50 9.37
C ALA A 261 -22.51 13.67 10.66
N LEU A 262 -23.03 13.17 11.80
CA LEU A 262 -22.28 13.15 13.06
C LEU A 262 -21.06 12.24 13.00
N GLY A 263 -21.17 11.07 12.36
CA GLY A 263 -20.05 10.15 12.12
C GLY A 263 -18.93 10.83 11.35
N ALA A 264 -19.24 11.48 10.23
CA ALA A 264 -18.26 12.21 9.43
C ALA A 264 -17.59 13.37 10.19
N VAL A 265 -18.37 14.13 10.97
CA VAL A 265 -17.83 15.21 11.83
C VAL A 265 -16.90 14.64 12.89
N ALA A 266 -17.26 13.51 13.51
CA ALA A 266 -16.43 12.84 14.51
C ALA A 266 -15.13 12.28 13.90
N VAL A 267 -15.17 11.69 12.70
CA VAL A 267 -13.96 11.27 11.97
C VAL A 267 -13.01 12.45 11.78
N ALA A 268 -13.51 13.56 11.23
CA ALA A 268 -12.69 14.75 10.99
C ALA A 268 -12.08 15.31 12.28
N ALA A 269 -12.87 15.42 13.35
CA ALA A 269 -12.40 15.94 14.63
C ALA A 269 -11.34 15.03 15.28
N VAL A 270 -11.49 13.70 15.19
CA VAL A 270 -10.50 12.75 15.69
C VAL A 270 -9.21 12.80 14.86
N MET A 271 -9.30 12.93 13.52
CA MET A 271 -8.10 13.04 12.68
C MET A 271 -7.27 14.29 12.99
N VAL A 272 -7.92 15.43 13.28
CA VAL A 272 -7.22 16.66 13.68
C VAL A 272 -6.41 16.46 14.97
N LEU A 273 -6.89 15.62 15.88
CA LEU A 273 -6.22 15.31 17.15
C LEU A 273 -4.99 14.40 16.97
N LEU A 274 -4.91 13.66 15.87
CA LEU A 274 -3.82 12.72 15.57
C LEU A 274 -2.64 13.36 14.81
N GLN A 275 -2.78 14.61 14.36
CA GLN A 275 -1.73 15.39 13.67
C GLN A 275 -0.77 16.07 14.65
#